data_AF-A0A2U1VNB9-F1
#
_entry.id   AF-A0A2U1VNB9-F1
#
_cell.length_a   1.000
_cell.length_b   1.000
_cell.length_c   1.000
_cell.angle_alpha   90.00
_cell.angle_beta   90.00
_cell.angle_gamma   90.00
#
_symmetry.space_group_name_H-M   'P 1'
#
loop_
_entity.id
_entity.type
_entity.pdbx_description
1 polymer ?
#
loop_
_entity_poly.entity_id
_entity_poly.type
_entity_poly.pdbx_seq_one_letter_code
_entity_poly.pdbx_strand_id
1 'polypeptide(L)'
;MAFWPTKYDDSQRRRATPAPARPLATPPAVPPPTYPDSRPPRGVNEARTALRLAQMLRGTITPVRGDAVLELLEPHRPRLVPKPVNPLAGMAGQPPGRMLDALLRPVGQIVTDVLLPGVRDHLIDRLVAGRSDHEDSPDGALPSAVDLAEAMRALVGRLRGGGKGHLQAVVAAIETDARATADALTRDSRPVDVGGIDRLARALLRFEVRRMVLDALGAGGPLQDVVYQARRLARYSLRRATEAIEGFVADRGLKALHASLATLAQADGLIVIALRNLDDQEETKEESGPFVEPADRKAMNDWLSAAWRLSDTLFDLVGKAAAGGELDDLLFAALLRQLRSLHHFCADLTHSGRPAAVDTLKQRLIERADALSRVTGERLVDVLLARPADPALARRLLARGRLLAQLLYDMNRDEAVEELALRIVVAAEALGEPQG
;
A
#
# COMPACT_ATOMS: atom_id res chain seq x y z
N MET A 1 18.82 50.21 12.19
CA MET A 1 17.57 49.88 12.92
C MET A 1 16.45 49.85 11.90
N ALA A 2 16.04 48.67 11.45
CA ALA A 2 15.01 48.51 10.41
C ALA A 2 13.73 47.99 11.05
N PHE A 3 12.68 48.80 10.91
CA PHE A 3 11.35 48.67 11.49
C PHE A 3 10.49 47.80 10.55
N TRP A 4 9.88 46.74 11.07
CA TRP A 4 8.84 45.97 10.37
C TRP A 4 7.51 46.72 10.42
N PRO A 5 6.72 46.79 9.33
CA PRO A 5 5.31 47.13 9.41
C PRO A 5 4.45 45.85 9.40
N THR A 6 3.89 45.55 10.56
CA THR A 6 2.70 44.69 10.73
C THR A 6 1.45 45.45 10.30
N LYS A 7 0.76 44.97 9.26
CA LYS A 7 -0.71 45.00 9.05
C LYS A 7 -1.01 44.55 7.62
N TYR A 8 -1.48 43.33 7.45
CA TYR A 8 -2.19 42.93 6.24
C TYR A 8 -3.66 43.30 6.42
N ASP A 9 -4.19 44.06 5.46
CA ASP A 9 -5.52 44.65 5.43
C ASP A 9 -6.53 43.62 4.90
N ASP A 10 -7.50 43.23 5.74
CA ASP A 10 -8.48 42.17 5.47
C ASP A 10 -9.79 42.71 4.84
N SER A 11 -9.75 43.91 4.27
CA SER A 11 -10.96 44.65 3.86
C SER A 11 -11.48 44.38 2.42
N GLN A 12 -10.96 43.36 1.72
CA GLN A 12 -11.41 43.04 0.34
C GLN A 12 -12.33 41.83 0.15
N ARG A 13 -12.86 41.19 1.20
CA ARG A 13 -13.97 40.21 1.03
C ARG A 13 -15.34 40.92 0.99
N ARG A 14 -15.54 41.79 -0.01
CA ARG A 14 -16.88 42.26 -0.39
C ARG A 14 -17.61 41.17 -1.18
N ARG A 15 -18.85 40.91 -0.77
CA ARG A 15 -19.90 40.10 -1.41
C ARG A 15 -19.79 40.12 -2.94
N ALA A 16 -19.51 38.95 -3.53
CA ALA A 16 -19.74 38.72 -4.94
C ALA A 16 -21.25 38.49 -5.18
N THR A 17 -21.83 39.35 -6.00
CA THR A 17 -23.17 39.22 -6.59
C THR A 17 -23.31 37.87 -7.29
N PRO A 18 -24.45 37.16 -7.21
CA PRO A 18 -24.61 35.86 -7.88
C PRO A 18 -24.54 36.03 -9.40
N ALA A 19 -23.61 35.34 -10.04
CA ALA A 19 -23.51 35.27 -11.49
C ALA A 19 -24.67 34.46 -12.08
N PRO A 20 -25.17 34.79 -13.28
CA PRO A 20 -26.23 34.03 -13.94
C PRO A 20 -25.76 32.60 -14.22
N ALA A 21 -26.67 31.65 -14.03
CA ALA A 21 -26.44 30.22 -14.18
C ALA A 21 -25.89 29.89 -15.58
N ARG A 22 -24.61 29.56 -15.67
CA ARG A 22 -24.04 28.89 -16.82
C ARG A 22 -24.58 27.46 -16.86
N PRO A 23 -25.03 26.95 -18.02
CA PRO A 23 -25.40 25.55 -18.15
C PRO A 23 -24.21 24.67 -17.75
N LEU A 24 -24.49 23.68 -16.92
CA LEU A 24 -23.54 22.67 -16.44
C LEU A 24 -22.72 22.15 -17.62
N ALA A 25 -21.44 22.52 -17.66
CA ALA A 25 -20.49 21.87 -18.53
C ALA A 25 -20.47 20.39 -18.16
N THR A 26 -20.74 19.54 -19.14
CA THR A 26 -20.62 18.09 -19.04
C THR A 26 -19.28 17.77 -18.38
N PRO A 27 -19.24 17.02 -17.26
CA PRO A 27 -17.97 16.64 -16.67
C PRO A 27 -17.14 15.92 -17.73
N PRO A 28 -15.83 16.19 -17.84
CA PRO A 28 -14.98 15.44 -18.76
C PRO A 28 -15.15 13.96 -18.44
N ALA A 29 -15.49 13.18 -19.48
CA ALA A 29 -15.70 11.75 -19.35
C ALA A 29 -14.51 11.15 -18.60
N VAL A 30 -14.79 10.51 -17.46
CA VAL A 30 -13.80 9.69 -16.77
C VAL A 30 -13.32 8.67 -17.81
N PRO A 31 -12.03 8.65 -18.18
CA PRO A 31 -11.55 7.59 -19.07
C PRO A 31 -11.91 6.27 -18.39
N PRO A 32 -12.56 5.34 -19.11
CA PRO A 32 -12.94 4.07 -18.51
C PRO A 32 -11.70 3.42 -17.90
N PRO A 33 -11.82 2.71 -16.77
CA PRO A 33 -10.71 1.92 -16.27
C PRO A 33 -10.24 1.06 -17.43
N THR A 34 -8.97 1.18 -17.80
CA THR A 34 -8.35 0.35 -18.81
C THR A 34 -8.43 -1.07 -18.27
N TYR A 35 -9.44 -1.83 -18.70
CA TYR A 35 -9.52 -3.24 -18.39
C TYR A 35 -8.21 -3.88 -18.85
N PRO A 36 -7.59 -4.74 -18.04
CA PRO A 36 -6.42 -5.47 -18.50
C PRO A 36 -6.82 -6.21 -19.78
N ASP A 37 -6.10 -5.90 -20.86
CA ASP A 37 -6.26 -6.51 -22.17
C ASP A 37 -6.24 -8.04 -21.99
N SER A 38 -7.36 -8.69 -22.33
CA SER A 38 -7.65 -10.12 -22.07
C SER A 38 -6.71 -11.12 -22.76
N ARG A 39 -5.69 -10.62 -23.46
CA ARG A 39 -4.68 -11.44 -24.12
C ARG A 39 -3.68 -11.96 -23.07
N PRO A 40 -3.32 -13.25 -23.12
CA PRO A 40 -2.35 -13.81 -22.19
C PRO A 40 -1.03 -13.04 -22.25
N PRO A 41 -0.32 -12.89 -21.12
CA PRO A 41 0.99 -12.24 -21.10
C PRO A 41 1.91 -12.94 -22.10
N ARG A 42 2.64 -12.15 -22.90
CA ARG A 42 3.53 -12.72 -23.92
C ARG A 42 4.74 -13.35 -23.26
N GLY A 43 5.40 -14.29 -23.94
CA GLY A 43 6.72 -14.78 -23.54
C GLY A 43 6.76 -15.73 -22.33
N VAL A 44 5.63 -16.29 -21.88
CA VAL A 44 5.57 -17.13 -20.66
C VAL A 44 6.43 -18.40 -20.79
N ASN A 45 6.39 -19.07 -21.94
CA ASN A 45 7.16 -20.29 -22.17
C ASN A 45 8.66 -19.99 -22.24
N GLU A 46 9.02 -18.90 -22.89
CA GLU A 46 10.36 -18.36 -23.00
C GLU A 46 10.90 -17.96 -21.61
N ALA A 47 10.08 -17.33 -20.77
CA ALA A 47 10.42 -16.96 -19.40
C ALA A 47 10.74 -18.17 -18.51
N ARG A 48 9.88 -19.20 -18.53
CA ARG A 48 10.13 -20.47 -17.81
C ARG A 48 11.41 -21.14 -18.30
N THR A 49 11.61 -21.17 -19.62
CA THR A 49 12.79 -21.79 -20.25
C THR A 49 14.06 -21.03 -19.90
N ALA A 50 14.03 -19.70 -19.91
CA ALA A 50 15.16 -18.85 -19.55
C ALA A 50 15.58 -19.02 -18.08
N LEU A 51 14.62 -19.13 -17.15
CA LEU A 51 14.92 -19.40 -15.74
C LEU A 51 15.61 -20.77 -15.58
N ARG A 52 15.03 -21.83 -16.17
CA ARG A 52 15.62 -23.18 -16.13
C ARG A 52 17.01 -23.20 -16.76
N LEU A 53 17.19 -22.54 -17.89
CA LEU A 53 18.48 -22.41 -18.56
C LEU A 53 19.51 -21.72 -17.65
N ALA A 54 19.15 -20.59 -17.03
CA ALA A 54 20.04 -19.87 -16.12
C ALA A 54 20.45 -20.75 -14.92
N GLN A 55 19.51 -21.52 -14.36
CA GLN A 55 19.76 -22.48 -13.29
C GLN A 55 20.70 -23.61 -13.74
N MET A 56 20.50 -24.18 -14.94
CA MET A 56 21.37 -25.23 -15.47
C MET A 56 22.78 -24.73 -15.75
N LEU A 57 22.94 -23.47 -16.17
CA LEU A 57 24.23 -22.85 -16.41
C LEU A 57 24.92 -22.39 -15.11
N ARG A 58 24.23 -22.39 -13.96
CA ARG A 58 24.81 -22.20 -12.61
C ARG A 58 25.56 -23.49 -12.20
N GLY A 59 26.87 -23.53 -12.46
CA GLY A 59 27.77 -24.57 -11.96
C GLY A 59 28.65 -25.19 -13.04
N THR A 60 29.26 -26.33 -12.72
CA THR A 60 30.18 -27.03 -13.63
C THR A 60 29.45 -27.54 -14.87
N ILE A 61 29.98 -27.24 -16.04
CA ILE A 61 29.41 -27.67 -17.32
C ILE A 61 29.96 -29.06 -17.66
N THR A 62 29.07 -30.03 -17.86
CA THR A 62 29.40 -31.42 -18.25
C THR A 62 28.73 -31.78 -19.58
N PRO A 63 29.19 -32.82 -20.28
CA PRO A 63 28.56 -33.26 -21.53
C PRO A 63 27.06 -33.56 -21.37
N VAL A 64 26.68 -34.30 -20.32
CA VAL A 64 25.28 -34.63 -20.00
C VAL A 64 24.43 -33.37 -19.79
N ARG A 65 24.98 -32.36 -19.10
CA ARG A 65 24.30 -31.07 -18.91
C ARG A 65 24.18 -30.29 -20.22
N GLY A 66 25.15 -30.44 -21.13
CA GLY A 66 25.07 -29.92 -22.49
C GLY A 66 23.89 -30.50 -23.27
N ASP A 67 23.70 -31.82 -23.23
CA ASP A 67 22.55 -32.47 -23.89
C ASP A 67 21.22 -31.94 -23.35
N ALA A 68 21.10 -31.83 -22.03
CA ALA A 68 19.90 -31.30 -21.39
C ALA A 68 19.65 -29.82 -21.76
N VAL A 69 20.69 -29.00 -21.94
CA VAL A 69 20.55 -27.61 -22.41
C VAL A 69 20.03 -27.57 -23.84
N LEU A 70 20.54 -28.43 -24.73
CA LEU A 70 20.09 -28.49 -26.11
C LEU A 70 18.64 -28.99 -26.21
N GLU A 71 18.28 -29.99 -25.42
CA GLU A 71 16.91 -30.52 -25.32
C GLU A 71 15.93 -29.44 -24.84
N LEU A 72 16.31 -28.67 -23.80
CA LEU A 72 15.51 -27.57 -23.27
C LEU A 72 15.24 -26.47 -24.33
N LEU A 73 16.19 -26.24 -25.25
CA LEU A 73 16.12 -25.17 -26.24
C LEU A 73 15.51 -25.58 -27.58
N GLU A 74 15.39 -26.88 -27.86
CA GLU A 74 14.85 -27.39 -29.12
C GLU A 74 13.45 -26.83 -29.46
N PRO A 75 12.50 -26.67 -28.51
CA PRO A 75 11.18 -26.08 -28.80
C PRO A 75 11.25 -24.63 -29.29
N HIS A 76 12.32 -23.91 -28.93
CA HIS A 76 12.52 -22.49 -29.24
C HIS A 76 13.44 -22.26 -30.43
N ARG A 77 13.91 -23.33 -31.09
CA ARG A 77 14.85 -23.23 -32.20
C ARG A 77 14.16 -22.61 -33.43
N PRO A 78 14.69 -21.50 -33.98
CA PRO A 78 14.23 -20.99 -35.26
C PRO A 78 14.44 -22.02 -36.36
N ARG A 79 13.48 -22.15 -37.30
CA ARG A 79 13.51 -23.17 -38.37
C ARG A 79 14.79 -23.13 -39.24
N LEU A 80 15.44 -21.98 -39.33
CA LEU A 80 16.65 -21.75 -40.13
C LEU A 80 17.95 -22.01 -39.36
N VAL A 81 17.88 -22.29 -38.05
CA VAL A 81 19.05 -22.63 -37.23
C VAL A 81 19.24 -24.16 -37.30
N PRO A 82 20.42 -24.67 -37.74
CA PRO A 82 20.71 -26.10 -37.75
C PRO A 82 20.55 -26.71 -36.36
N LYS A 83 20.15 -27.99 -36.28
CA LYS A 83 20.07 -28.68 -35.00
C LYS A 83 21.47 -28.71 -34.35
N PRO A 84 21.67 -28.06 -33.19
CA PRO A 84 22.97 -28.05 -32.55
C PRO A 84 23.33 -29.45 -32.08
N VAL A 85 24.54 -29.90 -32.42
CA VAL A 85 25.13 -31.14 -31.89
C VAL A 85 25.91 -30.76 -30.63
N ASN A 86 25.85 -31.59 -29.59
CA ASN A 86 26.54 -31.33 -28.33
C ASN A 86 28.06 -31.22 -28.55
N PRO A 87 28.65 -30.02 -28.43
CA PRO A 87 30.08 -29.82 -28.68
C PRO A 87 30.95 -30.38 -27.55
N LEU A 88 30.35 -30.71 -26.40
CA LEU A 88 31.07 -31.10 -25.19
C LEU A 88 31.52 -32.56 -25.18
N ALA A 89 30.94 -33.41 -26.04
CA ALA A 89 31.25 -34.85 -26.10
C ALA A 89 32.74 -35.11 -26.39
N GLY A 90 33.40 -34.24 -27.18
CA GLY A 90 34.83 -34.31 -27.47
C GLY A 90 35.73 -33.46 -26.57
N MET A 91 35.19 -32.82 -25.54
CA MET A 91 35.91 -31.81 -24.73
C MET A 91 36.18 -32.27 -23.29
N ALA A 92 36.22 -33.58 -23.04
CA ALA A 92 36.51 -34.13 -21.72
C ALA A 92 37.87 -33.60 -21.17
N GLY A 93 37.86 -33.14 -19.91
CA GLY A 93 39.06 -32.63 -19.24
C GLY A 93 39.46 -31.18 -19.58
N GLN A 94 38.71 -30.48 -20.44
CA GLN A 94 38.94 -29.05 -20.70
C GLN A 94 38.54 -28.16 -19.51
N PRO A 95 39.13 -26.96 -19.36
CA PRO A 95 38.73 -26.04 -18.31
C PRO A 95 37.26 -25.60 -18.49
N PRO A 96 36.53 -25.38 -17.39
CA PRO A 96 35.07 -25.15 -17.40
C PRO A 96 34.66 -23.93 -18.23
N GLY A 97 35.50 -22.89 -18.30
CA GLY A 97 35.24 -21.71 -19.14
C GLY A 97 35.20 -22.03 -20.63
N ARG A 98 36.11 -22.90 -21.12
CA ARG A 98 36.11 -23.32 -22.54
C ARG A 98 34.92 -24.20 -22.88
N MET A 99 34.54 -25.10 -21.97
CA MET A 99 33.35 -25.93 -22.14
C MET A 99 32.08 -25.07 -22.20
N LEU A 100 31.94 -24.08 -21.32
CA LEU A 100 30.84 -23.13 -21.35
C LEU A 100 30.81 -22.33 -22.67
N ASP A 101 31.93 -21.76 -23.10
CA ASP A 101 32.01 -21.01 -24.36
C ASP A 101 31.60 -21.87 -25.57
N ALA A 102 32.05 -23.13 -25.59
CA ALA A 102 31.70 -24.08 -26.65
C ALA A 102 30.20 -24.40 -26.66
N LEU A 103 29.58 -24.58 -25.49
CA LEU A 103 28.13 -24.79 -25.35
C LEU A 103 27.32 -23.55 -25.76
N LEU A 104 27.79 -22.34 -25.41
CA LEU A 104 27.08 -21.09 -25.67
C LEU A 104 27.08 -20.68 -27.16
N ARG A 105 28.12 -21.04 -27.92
CA ARG A 105 28.23 -20.68 -29.35
C ARG A 105 27.04 -21.16 -30.20
N PRO A 106 26.61 -22.44 -30.15
CA PRO A 106 25.48 -22.90 -30.96
C PRO A 106 24.11 -22.42 -30.44
N VAL A 107 23.97 -22.14 -29.14
CA VAL A 107 22.68 -21.76 -28.53
C VAL A 107 22.49 -20.25 -28.39
N GLY A 108 23.56 -19.47 -28.53
CA GLY A 108 23.56 -18.03 -28.27
C GLY A 108 22.49 -17.29 -29.07
N GLN A 109 22.32 -17.66 -30.35
CA GLN A 109 21.29 -17.06 -31.20
C GLN A 109 19.86 -17.35 -30.72
N ILE A 110 19.58 -18.57 -30.25
CA ILE A 110 18.27 -18.93 -29.68
C ILE A 110 18.00 -18.10 -28.42
N VAL A 111 19.03 -17.94 -27.58
CA VAL A 111 18.92 -17.15 -26.36
C VAL A 111 18.69 -15.66 -26.68
N THR A 112 19.44 -15.08 -27.63
CA THR A 112 19.32 -13.65 -27.96
C THR A 112 18.08 -13.30 -28.78
N ASP A 113 17.67 -14.16 -29.70
CA ASP A 113 16.65 -13.82 -30.69
C ASP A 113 15.25 -14.31 -30.28
N VAL A 114 15.15 -15.25 -29.33
CA VAL A 114 13.88 -15.85 -28.90
C VAL A 114 13.68 -15.69 -27.39
N LEU A 115 14.58 -16.23 -26.57
CA LEU A 115 14.35 -16.27 -25.12
C LEU A 115 14.39 -14.91 -24.45
N LEU A 116 15.46 -14.12 -24.67
CA LEU A 116 15.60 -12.79 -24.05
C LEU A 116 14.49 -11.80 -24.47
N PRO A 117 14.05 -11.76 -25.74
CA PRO A 117 12.85 -11.01 -26.12
C PRO A 117 11.58 -11.47 -25.40
N GLY A 118 11.37 -12.79 -25.29
CA GLY A 118 10.20 -13.33 -24.59
C GLY A 118 10.19 -12.97 -23.10
N VAL A 119 11.34 -13.09 -22.42
CA VAL A 119 11.51 -12.66 -21.01
C VAL A 119 11.27 -11.15 -20.87
N ARG A 120 11.82 -10.34 -21.78
CA ARG A 120 11.61 -8.89 -21.79
C ARG A 120 10.12 -8.55 -21.86
N ASP A 121 9.42 -9.13 -22.84
CA ASP A 121 8.00 -8.82 -23.06
C ASP A 121 7.16 -9.29 -21.87
N HIS A 122 7.47 -10.47 -21.31
CA HIS A 122 6.80 -10.97 -20.11
C HIS A 122 7.00 -10.05 -18.90
N LEU A 123 8.24 -9.61 -18.63
CA LEU A 123 8.55 -8.70 -17.53
C LEU A 123 7.86 -7.35 -17.71
N ILE A 124 7.83 -6.80 -18.93
CA ILE A 124 7.13 -5.54 -19.23
C ILE A 124 5.62 -5.70 -19.03
N ASP A 125 5.01 -6.76 -19.56
CA ASP A 125 3.57 -7.00 -19.42
C ASP A 125 3.16 -7.15 -17.94
N ARG A 126 3.98 -7.84 -17.14
CA ARG A 126 3.69 -8.04 -15.72
C ARG A 126 3.92 -6.76 -14.89
N LEU A 127 5.03 -6.07 -15.09
CA LEU A 127 5.46 -4.95 -14.21
C LEU A 127 4.88 -3.59 -14.62
N VAL A 128 4.62 -3.40 -15.91
CA VAL A 128 4.09 -2.14 -16.48
C VAL A 128 2.59 -2.27 -16.72
N ALA A 129 2.18 -3.27 -17.50
CA ALA A 129 0.76 -3.42 -17.84
C ALA A 129 -0.09 -4.06 -16.72
N GLY A 130 0.53 -4.55 -15.64
CA GLY A 130 -0.16 -5.09 -14.48
C GLY A 130 -0.94 -6.38 -14.76
N ARG A 131 -0.54 -7.14 -15.79
CA ARG A 131 -1.18 -8.40 -16.19
C ARG A 131 -0.67 -9.54 -15.31
N SER A 132 -1.31 -9.77 -14.16
CA SER A 132 -0.94 -10.81 -13.18
C SER A 132 -1.92 -11.98 -13.08
N ASP A 133 -3.07 -11.93 -13.77
CA ASP A 133 -4.22 -12.84 -13.58
C ASP A 133 -3.97 -14.33 -13.94
N HIS A 134 -2.72 -14.74 -14.19
CA HIS A 134 -2.36 -16.12 -14.53
C HIS A 134 -1.60 -16.84 -13.41
N GLU A 135 -1.52 -16.28 -12.19
CA GLU A 135 -0.87 -16.93 -11.05
C GLU A 135 -1.60 -18.21 -10.60
N ASP A 136 -2.90 -18.35 -10.88
CA ASP A 136 -3.72 -19.53 -10.53
C ASP A 136 -3.77 -20.64 -11.60
N SER A 137 -2.83 -20.61 -12.57
CA SER A 137 -2.81 -21.63 -13.63
C SER A 137 -2.35 -22.99 -13.08
N PRO A 138 -3.11 -24.09 -13.29
CA PRO A 138 -2.84 -25.41 -12.69
C PRO A 138 -1.53 -26.08 -13.16
N ASP A 139 -0.88 -25.56 -14.21
CA ASP A 139 0.35 -26.11 -14.81
C ASP A 139 1.66 -25.60 -14.18
N GLY A 140 1.61 -25.11 -12.95
CA GLY A 140 2.78 -24.74 -12.16
C GLY A 140 2.99 -23.22 -12.05
N ALA A 141 3.25 -22.80 -10.81
CA ALA A 141 3.44 -21.41 -10.41
C ALA A 141 4.36 -20.66 -11.39
N LEU A 142 3.91 -19.50 -11.86
CA LEU A 142 4.70 -18.62 -12.70
C LEU A 142 6.00 -18.22 -11.95
N PRO A 143 7.16 -18.21 -12.62
CA PRO A 143 8.40 -17.69 -12.04
C PRO A 143 8.21 -16.31 -11.42
N SER A 144 8.88 -16.01 -10.30
CA SER A 144 8.87 -14.65 -9.74
C SER A 144 9.49 -13.67 -10.75
N ALA A 145 8.99 -12.43 -10.78
CA ALA A 145 9.58 -11.38 -11.62
C ALA A 145 11.06 -11.12 -11.28
N VAL A 146 11.42 -11.28 -10.00
CA VAL A 146 12.80 -11.14 -9.52
C VAL A 146 13.67 -12.29 -10.04
N ASP A 147 13.20 -13.53 -9.97
CA ASP A 147 13.93 -14.69 -10.50
C ASP A 147 14.18 -14.57 -12.00
N LEU A 148 13.20 -14.07 -12.74
CA LEU A 148 13.33 -13.82 -14.18
C LEU A 148 14.34 -12.71 -14.48
N ALA A 149 14.36 -11.65 -13.69
CA ALA A 149 15.34 -10.57 -13.80
C ALA A 149 16.77 -11.07 -13.53
N GLU A 150 16.95 -11.87 -12.48
CA GLU A 150 18.23 -12.53 -12.18
C GLU A 150 18.67 -13.46 -13.31
N ALA A 151 17.75 -14.30 -13.81
CA ALA A 151 18.02 -15.21 -14.92
C ALA A 151 18.43 -14.44 -16.18
N MET A 152 17.72 -13.36 -16.51
CA MET A 152 18.03 -12.50 -17.65
C MET A 152 19.44 -11.90 -17.53
N ARG A 153 19.79 -11.35 -16.36
CA ARG A 153 21.13 -10.81 -16.10
C ARG A 153 22.21 -11.88 -16.16
N ALA A 154 21.95 -13.05 -15.59
CA ALA A 154 22.89 -14.17 -15.61
C ALA A 154 23.16 -14.63 -17.05
N LEU A 155 22.12 -14.80 -17.88
CA LEU A 155 22.26 -15.20 -19.28
C LEU A 155 23.04 -14.17 -20.10
N VAL A 156 22.74 -12.88 -19.95
CA VAL A 156 23.49 -11.82 -20.65
C VAL A 156 24.94 -11.75 -20.19
N GLY A 157 25.21 -11.96 -18.89
CA GLY A 157 26.58 -12.07 -18.36
C GLY A 157 27.34 -13.24 -18.99
N ARG A 158 26.69 -14.40 -19.14
CA ARG A 158 27.26 -15.60 -19.76
C ARG A 158 27.53 -15.41 -21.26
N LEU A 159 26.67 -14.67 -21.95
CA LEU A 159 26.84 -14.28 -23.35
C LEU A 159 27.77 -13.08 -23.55
N ARG A 160 28.55 -12.68 -22.54
CA ARG A 160 29.49 -11.54 -22.58
C ARG A 160 28.84 -10.23 -23.05
N GLY A 161 27.58 -10.01 -22.66
CA GLY A 161 26.80 -8.83 -23.04
C GLY A 161 25.88 -9.03 -24.25
N GLY A 162 25.91 -10.20 -24.90
CA GLY A 162 24.93 -10.56 -25.93
C GLY A 162 23.51 -10.44 -25.38
N GLY A 163 22.66 -9.63 -26.03
CA GLY A 163 21.29 -9.36 -25.59
C GLY A 163 21.12 -8.25 -24.53
N LYS A 164 22.16 -7.48 -24.21
CA LYS A 164 22.08 -6.33 -23.26
C LYS A 164 20.96 -5.33 -23.59
N GLY A 165 20.65 -5.14 -24.88
CA GLY A 165 19.54 -4.29 -25.31
C GLY A 165 18.18 -4.71 -24.76
N HIS A 166 17.96 -6.01 -24.51
CA HIS A 166 16.73 -6.49 -23.90
C HIS A 166 16.64 -6.11 -22.42
N LEU A 167 17.75 -6.20 -21.66
CA LEU A 167 17.75 -5.71 -20.26
C LEU A 167 17.46 -4.22 -20.22
N GLN A 168 18.14 -3.44 -21.08
CA GLN A 168 17.95 -1.99 -21.14
C GLN A 168 16.50 -1.61 -21.49
N ALA A 169 15.84 -2.39 -22.34
CA ALA A 169 14.43 -2.19 -22.66
C ALA A 169 13.51 -2.42 -21.44
N VAL A 170 13.74 -3.47 -20.64
CA VAL A 170 12.98 -3.70 -19.40
C VAL A 170 13.21 -2.56 -18.41
N VAL A 171 14.49 -2.18 -18.21
CA VAL A 171 14.86 -1.10 -17.30
C VAL A 171 14.18 0.23 -17.70
N ALA A 172 14.29 0.61 -18.97
CA ALA A 172 13.70 1.85 -19.48
C ALA A 172 12.16 1.85 -19.39
N ALA A 173 11.52 0.69 -19.62
CA ALA A 173 10.08 0.55 -19.48
C ALA A 173 9.63 0.72 -18.02
N ILE A 174 10.32 0.09 -17.07
CA ILE A 174 10.03 0.23 -15.63
C ILE A 174 10.22 1.68 -15.18
N GLU A 175 11.33 2.30 -15.57
CA GLU A 175 11.67 3.68 -15.20
C GLU A 175 10.64 4.69 -15.73
N THR A 176 10.28 4.56 -17.01
CA THR A 176 9.29 5.42 -17.67
C THR A 176 7.91 5.28 -17.03
N ASP A 177 7.48 4.04 -16.78
CA ASP A 177 6.18 3.77 -16.17
C ASP A 177 6.12 4.18 -14.69
N ALA A 178 7.21 4.00 -13.93
CA ALA A 178 7.30 4.47 -12.55
C ALA A 178 7.14 5.99 -12.49
N ARG A 179 7.83 6.76 -13.34
CA ARG A 179 7.64 8.22 -13.42
C ARG A 179 6.20 8.59 -13.79
N ALA A 180 5.65 7.95 -14.84
CA ALA A 180 4.30 8.23 -15.30
C ALA A 180 3.24 7.93 -14.23
N THR A 181 3.38 6.80 -13.53
CA THR A 181 2.48 6.39 -12.45
C THR A 181 2.55 7.35 -11.26
N ALA A 182 3.76 7.68 -10.80
CA ALA A 182 3.93 8.63 -9.69
C ALA A 182 3.39 10.02 -10.03
N ASP A 183 3.63 10.51 -11.25
CA ASP A 183 3.09 11.79 -11.69
C ASP A 183 1.57 11.78 -11.83
N ALA A 184 0.99 10.71 -12.37
CA ALA A 184 -0.46 10.58 -12.48
C ALA A 184 -1.13 10.59 -11.11
N LEU A 185 -0.61 9.81 -10.16
CA LEU A 185 -1.18 9.70 -8.80
C LEU A 185 -0.97 10.97 -7.98
N THR A 186 0.17 11.64 -8.11
CA THR A 186 0.45 12.87 -7.34
C THR A 186 -0.24 14.11 -7.87
N ARG A 187 -0.70 14.10 -9.13
CA ARG A 187 -1.50 15.19 -9.73
C ARG A 187 -2.99 15.08 -9.44
N ASP A 188 -3.48 13.94 -8.95
CA ASP A 188 -4.88 13.80 -8.59
C ASP A 188 -5.19 14.69 -7.38
N SER A 189 -6.07 15.68 -7.56
CA SER A 189 -6.48 16.62 -6.50
C SER A 189 -7.86 16.30 -5.96
N ARG A 190 -8.52 15.25 -6.45
CA ARG A 190 -9.86 14.84 -6.00
C ARG A 190 -9.82 14.38 -4.55
N PRO A 191 -10.83 14.69 -3.71
CA PRO A 191 -10.91 14.19 -2.34
C PRO A 191 -10.73 12.67 -2.25
N VAL A 192 -10.18 12.19 -1.14
CA VAL A 192 -10.01 10.74 -0.90
C VAL A 192 -11.40 10.08 -0.87
N ASP A 193 -11.60 9.13 -1.77
CA ASP A 193 -12.79 8.32 -1.92
C ASP A 193 -12.58 6.91 -1.33
N VAL A 194 -13.63 6.10 -1.39
CA VAL A 194 -13.58 4.69 -0.98
C VAL A 194 -12.58 3.94 -1.87
N GLY A 195 -11.62 3.27 -1.26
CA GLY A 195 -10.52 2.57 -1.93
C GLY A 195 -9.37 3.47 -2.42
N GLY A 196 -9.43 4.79 -2.19
CA GLY A 196 -8.38 5.73 -2.61
C GLY A 196 -7.01 5.45 -1.98
N ILE A 197 -6.97 5.17 -0.68
CA ILE A 197 -5.74 4.82 0.05
C ILE A 197 -5.23 3.44 -0.37
N ASP A 198 -6.09 2.45 -0.53
CA ASP A 198 -5.70 1.10 -0.97
C ASP A 198 -5.14 1.11 -2.39
N ARG A 199 -5.60 2.02 -3.26
CA ARG A 199 -5.00 2.23 -4.59
C ARG A 199 -3.58 2.78 -4.48
N LEU A 200 -3.34 3.73 -3.57
CA LEU A 200 -2.00 4.27 -3.32
C LEU A 200 -1.06 3.23 -2.68
N ALA A 201 -1.55 2.47 -1.71
CA ALA A 201 -0.81 1.36 -1.08
C ALA A 201 -0.43 0.28 -2.11
N ARG A 202 -1.37 -0.16 -2.95
CA ARG A 202 -1.09 -1.11 -4.04
C ARG A 202 -0.09 -0.55 -5.06
N ALA A 203 -0.14 0.75 -5.35
CA ALA A 203 0.85 1.39 -6.19
C ALA A 203 2.24 1.29 -5.54
N LEU A 204 2.39 1.65 -4.26
CA LEU A 204 3.68 1.51 -3.54
C LEU A 204 4.21 0.08 -3.54
N LEU A 205 3.36 -0.94 -3.36
CA LEU A 205 3.76 -2.34 -3.47
C LEU A 205 4.29 -2.68 -4.87
N ARG A 206 3.69 -2.12 -5.94
CA ARG A 206 4.22 -2.28 -7.30
C ARG A 206 5.58 -1.60 -7.47
N PHE A 207 5.80 -0.44 -6.86
CA PHE A 207 7.11 0.21 -6.85
C PHE A 207 8.16 -0.65 -6.14
N GLU A 208 7.79 -1.34 -5.06
CA GLU A 208 8.68 -2.27 -4.36
C GLU A 208 9.11 -3.44 -5.27
N VAL A 209 8.18 -4.07 -5.97
CA VAL A 209 8.51 -5.13 -6.94
C VAL A 209 9.44 -4.59 -8.06
N ARG A 210 9.17 -3.38 -8.56
CA ARG A 210 10.03 -2.73 -9.57
C ARG A 210 11.43 -2.46 -9.03
N ARG A 211 11.55 -2.02 -7.77
CA ARG A 211 12.82 -1.81 -7.08
C ARG A 211 13.63 -3.12 -7.03
N MET A 212 13.03 -4.21 -6.55
CA MET A 212 13.68 -5.52 -6.48
C MET A 212 14.13 -6.02 -7.86
N VAL A 213 13.29 -5.84 -8.90
CA VAL A 213 13.64 -6.23 -10.27
C VAL A 213 14.80 -5.38 -10.82
N LEU A 214 14.79 -4.07 -10.63
CA LEU A 214 15.89 -3.20 -11.09
C LEU A 214 17.21 -3.50 -10.38
N ASP A 215 17.15 -3.84 -9.09
CA ASP A 215 18.32 -4.31 -8.34
C ASP A 215 18.86 -5.63 -8.89
N ALA A 216 17.96 -6.62 -9.10
CA ALA A 216 18.32 -7.89 -9.74
C ALA A 216 18.95 -7.70 -11.13
N LEU A 217 18.45 -6.75 -11.93
CA LEU A 217 19.02 -6.38 -13.23
C LEU A 217 20.35 -5.59 -13.13
N GLY A 218 20.68 -5.04 -11.95
CA GLY A 218 21.88 -4.23 -11.72
C GLY A 218 21.77 -2.80 -12.27
N ALA A 219 20.56 -2.26 -12.36
CA ALA A 219 20.27 -0.97 -12.96
C ALA A 219 20.38 0.18 -11.94
N GLY A 220 21.61 0.47 -11.47
CA GLY A 220 21.86 1.40 -10.35
C GLY A 220 21.21 2.79 -10.49
N GLY A 221 21.38 3.48 -11.62
CA GLY A 221 20.76 4.81 -11.83
C GLY A 221 19.22 4.77 -11.84
N PRO A 222 18.59 3.97 -12.72
CA PRO A 222 17.14 3.81 -12.78
C PRO A 222 16.52 3.31 -11.47
N LEU A 223 17.24 2.47 -10.71
CA LEU A 223 16.83 2.03 -9.38
C LEU A 223 16.64 3.22 -8.43
N GLN A 224 17.60 4.15 -8.39
CA GLN A 224 17.51 5.36 -7.55
C GLN A 224 16.33 6.25 -7.96
N ASP A 225 16.05 6.36 -9.26
CA ASP A 225 14.88 7.08 -9.74
C ASP A 225 13.56 6.45 -9.26
N VAL A 226 13.43 5.12 -9.33
CA VAL A 226 12.24 4.42 -8.83
C VAL A 226 12.09 4.57 -7.31
N VAL A 227 13.17 4.46 -6.56
CA VAL A 227 13.18 4.69 -5.10
C VAL A 227 12.73 6.12 -4.79
N TYR A 228 13.26 7.12 -5.50
CA TYR A 228 12.84 8.51 -5.34
C TYR A 228 11.34 8.71 -5.62
N GLN A 229 10.81 8.13 -6.70
CA GLN A 229 9.39 8.23 -7.03
C GLN A 229 8.50 7.51 -6.00
N ALA A 230 8.91 6.34 -5.49
CA ALA A 230 8.21 5.62 -4.44
C ALA A 230 8.11 6.46 -3.15
N ARG A 231 9.23 7.05 -2.74
CA ARG A 231 9.31 7.94 -1.57
C ARG A 231 8.44 9.18 -1.72
N ARG A 232 8.47 9.82 -2.90
CA ARG A 232 7.58 10.94 -3.24
C ARG A 232 6.10 10.54 -3.14
N LEU A 233 5.74 9.34 -3.61
CA LEU A 233 4.38 8.82 -3.55
C LEU A 233 3.95 8.48 -2.11
N ALA A 234 4.83 7.92 -1.28
CA ALA A 234 4.55 7.62 0.13
C ALA A 234 4.26 8.91 0.92
N ARG A 235 5.12 9.93 0.78
CA ARG A 235 4.92 11.28 1.38
C ARG A 235 3.61 11.90 0.93
N TYR A 236 3.32 11.82 -0.36
CA TYR A 236 2.07 12.34 -0.91
C TYR A 236 0.87 11.60 -0.31
N SER A 237 0.93 10.28 -0.21
CA SER A 237 -0.16 9.46 0.34
C SER A 237 -0.46 9.79 1.81
N LEU A 238 0.59 9.93 2.64
CA LEU A 238 0.43 10.38 4.03
C LEU A 238 -0.20 11.77 4.10
N ARG A 239 0.28 12.71 3.29
CA ARG A 239 -0.29 14.07 3.24
C ARG A 239 -1.76 14.08 2.84
N ARG A 240 -2.16 13.26 1.87
CA ARG A 240 -3.57 13.13 1.45
C ARG A 240 -4.44 12.56 2.56
N ALA A 241 -3.92 11.59 3.31
CA ALA A 241 -4.60 11.05 4.47
C ALA A 241 -4.74 12.12 5.57
N THR A 242 -3.68 12.90 5.84
CA THR A 242 -3.68 14.03 6.77
C THR A 242 -4.72 15.08 6.37
N GLU A 243 -4.73 15.54 5.11
CA GLU A 243 -5.69 16.52 4.59
C GLU A 243 -7.15 16.05 4.76
N ALA A 244 -7.43 14.76 4.49
CA ALA A 244 -8.76 14.20 4.66
C ALA A 244 -9.23 14.22 6.13
N ILE A 245 -8.32 13.94 7.06
CA ILE A 245 -8.60 13.99 8.50
C ILE A 245 -8.75 15.44 8.99
N GLU A 246 -7.79 16.30 8.68
CA GLU A 246 -7.80 17.69 9.13
C GLU A 246 -9.02 18.46 8.60
N GLY A 247 -9.47 18.14 7.38
CA GLY A 247 -10.71 18.69 6.83
C GLY A 247 -11.92 18.42 7.73
N PHE A 248 -12.02 17.24 8.33
CA PHE A 248 -13.11 16.94 9.27
C PHE A 248 -12.93 17.65 10.61
N VAL A 249 -11.70 17.70 11.14
CA VAL A 249 -11.40 18.38 12.40
C VAL A 249 -11.76 19.88 12.31
N ALA A 250 -11.50 20.52 11.17
CA ALA A 250 -11.73 21.95 10.96
C ALA A 250 -13.20 22.33 10.73
N ASP A 251 -13.89 21.66 9.79
CA ASP A 251 -15.23 22.09 9.33
C ASP A 251 -16.38 21.23 9.89
N ARG A 252 -16.07 20.01 10.38
CA ARG A 252 -17.05 19.01 10.87
C ARG A 252 -18.21 18.72 9.91
N GLY A 253 -18.07 19.10 8.65
CA GLY A 253 -19.08 18.90 7.61
C GLY A 253 -19.19 17.44 7.18
N LEU A 254 -20.37 17.05 6.66
CA LEU A 254 -20.66 15.67 6.27
C LEU A 254 -19.74 15.13 5.16
N LYS A 255 -19.34 15.98 4.21
CA LYS A 255 -18.35 15.62 3.18
C LYS A 255 -16.98 15.31 3.77
N ALA A 256 -16.54 16.12 4.73
CA ALA A 256 -15.26 15.94 5.40
C ALA A 256 -15.27 14.70 6.32
N LEU A 257 -16.39 14.46 7.01
CA LEU A 257 -16.62 13.23 7.76
C LEU A 257 -16.56 11.99 6.86
N HIS A 258 -17.19 12.04 5.68
CA HIS A 258 -17.14 10.92 4.74
C HIS A 258 -15.70 10.65 4.26
N ALA A 259 -14.93 11.70 3.95
CA ALA A 259 -13.54 11.55 3.55
C ALA A 259 -12.67 10.96 4.68
N SER A 260 -12.84 11.42 5.93
CA SER A 260 -12.10 10.86 7.07
C SER A 260 -12.49 9.41 7.36
N LEU A 261 -13.77 9.06 7.20
CA LEU A 261 -14.27 7.68 7.30
C LEU A 261 -13.68 6.79 6.22
N ALA A 262 -13.69 7.24 4.96
CA ALA A 262 -13.14 6.50 3.84
C ALA A 262 -11.64 6.24 4.03
N THR A 263 -10.88 7.23 4.50
CA THR A 263 -9.44 7.09 4.80
C THR A 263 -9.18 6.06 5.89
N LEU A 264 -9.84 6.16 7.05
CA LEU A 264 -9.59 5.24 8.17
C LEU A 264 -10.20 3.84 7.99
N ALA A 265 -11.21 3.69 7.13
CA ALA A 265 -11.69 2.36 6.76
C ALA A 265 -10.62 1.52 6.04
N GLN A 266 -9.61 2.17 5.47
CA GLN A 266 -8.50 1.57 4.72
C GLN A 266 -7.21 1.51 5.56
N ALA A 267 -7.35 1.08 6.83
CA ALA A 267 -6.25 1.10 7.80
C ALA A 267 -5.05 0.24 7.35
N ASP A 268 -5.29 -0.91 6.73
CA ASP A 268 -4.22 -1.78 6.20
C ASP A 268 -3.42 -1.07 5.10
N GLY A 269 -4.10 -0.36 4.20
CA GLY A 269 -3.45 0.48 3.19
C GLY A 269 -2.59 1.58 3.81
N LEU A 270 -3.07 2.22 4.89
CA LEU A 270 -2.29 3.20 5.66
C LEU A 270 -1.07 2.57 6.33
N ILE A 271 -1.18 1.35 6.87
CA ILE A 271 -0.04 0.62 7.45
C ILE A 271 1.02 0.38 6.38
N VAL A 272 0.63 -0.09 5.19
CA VAL A 272 1.58 -0.31 4.07
C VAL A 272 2.29 0.99 3.68
N ILE A 273 1.56 2.10 3.56
CA ILE A 273 2.14 3.42 3.27
C ILE A 273 3.11 3.85 4.38
N ALA A 274 2.73 3.65 5.64
CA ALA A 274 3.53 4.04 6.79
C ALA A 274 4.80 3.21 6.89
N LEU A 275 4.73 1.88 6.71
CA LEU A 275 5.88 1.00 6.70
C LEU A 275 6.87 1.41 5.61
N ARG A 276 6.40 1.62 4.36
CA ARG A 276 7.30 2.06 3.28
C ARG A 276 7.96 3.41 3.59
N ASN A 277 7.24 4.33 4.22
CA ASN A 277 7.83 5.60 4.63
C ASN A 277 8.91 5.45 5.71
N LEU A 278 8.73 4.50 6.64
CA LEU A 278 9.73 4.21 7.66
C LEU A 278 10.96 3.49 7.07
N ASP A 279 10.75 2.57 6.13
CA ASP A 279 11.82 1.95 5.36
C ASP A 279 12.64 3.04 4.62
N ASP A 280 11.97 4.01 3.97
CA ASP A 280 12.62 5.12 3.28
C ASP A 280 13.51 5.98 4.22
N GLN A 281 13.07 6.16 5.47
CA GLN A 281 13.83 6.91 6.48
C GLN A 281 15.09 6.15 6.94
N GLU A 282 15.01 4.82 7.01
CA GLU A 282 16.15 3.97 7.38
C GLU A 282 17.15 3.85 6.23
N GLU A 283 16.66 3.61 5.02
CA GLU A 283 17.48 3.45 3.80
C GLU A 283 18.16 4.77 3.39
N THR A 284 17.47 5.90 3.50
CA THR A 284 17.96 7.21 3.02
C THR A 284 17.90 8.28 4.10
N LYS A 285 18.98 8.38 4.87
CA LYS A 285 19.18 9.43 5.88
C LYS A 285 19.33 10.80 5.18
N GLU A 286 18.21 11.49 4.98
CA GLU A 286 18.20 12.91 4.62
C GLU A 286 18.98 13.71 5.67
N GLU A 287 19.68 14.75 5.22
CA GLU A 287 20.41 15.65 6.12
C GLU A 287 19.44 16.28 7.13
N SER A 288 19.47 15.78 8.36
CA SER A 288 18.72 16.36 9.47
C SER A 288 19.54 17.47 10.09
N GLY A 289 18.97 18.67 10.16
CA GLY A 289 19.57 19.81 10.85
C GLY A 289 18.59 20.45 11.83
N PRO A 290 19.06 21.33 12.73
CA PRO A 290 18.20 22.07 13.66
C PRO A 290 17.15 22.95 12.98
N PHE A 291 17.29 23.20 11.67
CA PHE A 291 16.39 24.04 10.88
C PHE A 291 15.61 23.28 9.80
N VAL A 292 15.92 22.00 9.55
CA VAL A 292 15.31 21.22 8.46
C VAL A 292 14.96 19.83 8.99
N GLU A 293 13.65 19.60 9.14
CA GLU A 293 13.11 18.28 9.39
C GLU A 293 13.06 17.49 8.07
N PRO A 294 13.58 16.25 8.02
CA PRO A 294 13.44 15.37 6.86
C PRO A 294 11.98 15.24 6.44
N ALA A 295 11.71 15.28 5.14
CA ALA A 295 10.35 15.39 4.64
C ALA A 295 9.52 14.12 4.92
N ASP A 296 10.15 12.95 5.01
CA ASP A 296 9.46 11.72 5.43
C ASP A 296 9.02 11.78 6.88
N ARG A 297 9.93 12.20 7.76
CA ARG A 297 9.66 12.33 9.19
C ARG A 297 8.53 13.33 9.41
N LYS A 298 8.59 14.48 8.71
CA LYS A 298 7.52 15.47 8.72
C LYS A 298 6.18 14.89 8.26
N ALA A 299 6.14 14.15 7.15
CA ALA A 299 4.90 13.56 6.64
C ALA A 299 4.28 12.57 7.64
N MET A 300 5.09 11.73 8.28
CA MET A 300 4.64 10.82 9.33
C MET A 300 4.16 11.57 10.58
N ASN A 301 4.91 12.58 11.04
CA ASN A 301 4.56 13.37 12.20
C ASN A 301 3.29 14.20 12.00
N ASP A 302 3.10 14.77 10.81
CA ASP A 302 1.90 15.50 10.43
C ASP A 302 0.68 14.57 10.46
N TRP A 303 0.80 13.35 9.91
CA TRP A 303 -0.24 12.32 9.99
C TRP A 303 -0.59 11.95 11.43
N LEU A 304 0.41 11.64 12.26
CA LEU A 304 0.19 11.27 13.67
C LEU A 304 -0.43 12.42 14.48
N SER A 305 -0.02 13.65 14.20
CA SER A 305 -0.60 14.85 14.83
C SER A 305 -2.06 15.05 14.42
N ALA A 306 -2.40 14.84 13.15
CA ALA A 306 -3.77 14.89 12.67
C ALA A 306 -4.63 13.75 13.25
N ALA A 307 -4.09 12.53 13.30
CA ALA A 307 -4.73 11.38 13.93
C ALA A 307 -5.02 11.63 15.42
N TRP A 308 -4.10 12.28 16.13
CA TRP A 308 -4.31 12.66 17.53
C TRP A 308 -5.47 13.64 17.69
N ARG A 309 -5.48 14.74 16.92
CA ARG A 309 -6.57 15.73 16.94
C ARG A 309 -7.91 15.13 16.53
N LEU A 310 -7.89 14.19 15.59
CA LEU A 310 -9.06 13.42 15.21
C LEU A 310 -9.56 12.58 16.39
N SER A 311 -8.68 11.83 17.05
CA SER A 311 -9.06 11.02 18.21
C SER A 311 -9.74 11.87 19.30
N ASP A 312 -9.24 13.07 19.55
CA ASP A 312 -9.84 14.02 20.50
C ASP A 312 -11.24 14.44 20.07
N THR A 313 -11.38 14.81 18.80
CA THR A 313 -12.67 15.20 18.23
C THR A 313 -13.68 14.04 18.27
N LEU A 314 -13.23 12.81 17.99
CA LEU A 314 -14.06 11.62 18.02
C LEU A 314 -14.51 11.30 19.45
N PHE A 315 -13.60 11.28 20.42
CA PHE A 315 -13.94 11.04 21.82
C PHE A 315 -14.85 12.13 22.39
N ASP A 316 -14.70 13.38 21.98
CA ASP A 316 -15.60 14.45 22.41
C ASP A 316 -17.03 14.26 21.87
N LEU A 317 -17.18 13.86 20.61
CA LEU A 317 -18.49 13.60 20.00
C LEU A 317 -19.16 12.36 20.60
N VAL A 318 -18.41 11.27 20.69
CA VAL A 318 -18.89 10.01 21.26
C VAL A 318 -19.16 10.17 22.76
N GLY A 319 -18.33 10.90 23.50
CA GLY A 319 -18.53 11.19 24.92
C GLY A 319 -19.82 11.98 25.20
N LYS A 320 -20.12 12.99 24.37
CA LYS A 320 -21.40 13.72 24.47
C LYS A 320 -22.60 12.81 24.19
N ALA A 321 -22.48 11.91 23.22
CA ALA A 321 -23.53 10.94 22.91
C ALA A 321 -23.70 9.90 24.04
N ALA A 322 -22.60 9.43 24.62
CA ALA A 322 -22.59 8.52 25.76
C ALA A 322 -23.19 9.13 27.04
N ALA A 323 -23.06 10.44 27.23
CA ALA A 323 -23.69 11.16 28.34
C ALA A 323 -25.22 11.36 28.17
N GLY A 324 -25.79 10.94 27.03
CA GLY A 324 -27.23 11.05 26.72
C GLY A 324 -27.59 12.04 25.61
N GLY A 325 -26.60 12.55 24.87
CA GLY A 325 -26.85 13.44 23.73
C GLY A 325 -27.54 12.77 22.54
N GLU A 326 -28.20 13.59 21.71
CA GLU A 326 -29.02 13.17 20.55
C GLU A 326 -28.22 12.83 19.28
N LEU A 327 -27.01 12.29 19.41
CA LEU A 327 -26.28 11.79 18.23
C LEU A 327 -27.05 10.63 17.58
N ASP A 328 -27.02 10.52 16.26
CA ASP A 328 -27.57 9.34 15.57
C ASP A 328 -26.75 8.07 15.89
N ASP A 329 -27.41 6.92 16.04
CA ASP A 329 -26.76 5.68 16.46
C ASP A 329 -25.86 5.06 15.36
N LEU A 330 -26.19 5.26 14.07
CA LEU A 330 -25.32 4.84 12.98
C LEU A 330 -24.06 5.70 12.94
N LEU A 331 -24.22 7.01 13.16
CA LEU A 331 -23.08 7.91 13.28
C LEU A 331 -22.22 7.54 14.49
N PHE A 332 -22.81 7.27 15.65
CA PHE A 332 -22.08 6.79 16.83
C PHE A 332 -21.24 5.54 16.52
N ALA A 333 -21.84 4.53 15.89
CA ALA A 333 -21.14 3.32 15.47
C ALA A 333 -20.01 3.60 14.47
N ALA A 334 -20.22 4.54 13.53
CA ALA A 334 -19.20 4.95 12.57
C ALA A 334 -18.00 5.63 13.24
N LEU A 335 -18.22 6.50 14.23
CA LEU A 335 -17.15 7.14 14.99
C LEU A 335 -16.35 6.13 15.83
N LEU A 336 -17.01 5.15 16.45
CA LEU A 336 -16.33 4.06 17.16
C LEU A 336 -15.50 3.20 16.20
N ARG A 337 -16.00 2.93 14.99
CA ARG A 337 -15.23 2.22 13.97
C ARG A 337 -13.97 2.98 13.56
N GLN A 338 -14.00 4.31 13.50
CA GLN A 338 -12.80 5.12 13.25
C GLN A 338 -11.78 5.00 14.39
N LEU A 339 -12.24 5.05 15.64
CA LEU A 339 -11.36 4.84 16.80
C LEU A 339 -10.72 3.44 16.77
N ARG A 340 -11.50 2.42 16.40
CA ARG A 340 -10.98 1.06 16.18
C ARG A 340 -9.94 1.01 15.08
N SER A 341 -10.22 1.56 13.91
CA SER A 341 -9.27 1.61 12.79
C SER A 341 -7.97 2.34 13.16
N LEU A 342 -8.07 3.40 13.96
CA LEU A 342 -6.89 4.13 14.42
C LEU A 342 -6.08 3.32 15.44
N HIS A 343 -6.75 2.58 16.33
CA HIS A 343 -6.09 1.63 17.22
C HIS A 343 -5.41 0.51 16.44
N HIS A 344 -6.09 -0.08 15.45
CA HIS A 344 -5.55 -1.09 14.54
C HIS A 344 -4.25 -0.61 13.88
N PHE A 345 -4.28 0.59 13.29
CA PHE A 345 -3.09 1.23 12.72
C PHE A 345 -1.94 1.32 13.74
N CYS A 346 -2.20 1.75 14.98
CA CYS A 346 -1.14 1.89 15.98
C CYS A 346 -0.65 0.54 16.53
N ALA A 347 -1.53 -0.46 16.61
CA ALA A 347 -1.20 -1.78 17.13
C ALA A 347 -0.36 -2.60 16.15
N ASP A 348 -0.69 -2.53 14.86
CA ASP A 348 -0.12 -3.40 13.82
C ASP A 348 1.07 -2.77 13.09
N LEU A 349 1.33 -1.47 13.30
CA LEU A 349 2.53 -0.80 12.79
C LEU A 349 3.79 -1.30 13.53
N THR A 350 4.35 -2.38 13.01
CA THR A 350 5.51 -3.10 13.54
C THR A 350 6.77 -2.74 12.74
N HIS A 351 7.50 -1.73 13.21
CA HIS A 351 8.74 -1.27 12.59
C HIS A 351 9.75 -0.80 13.65
N SER A 352 11.04 -1.07 13.44
CA SER A 352 12.13 -0.72 14.37
C SER A 352 12.22 0.80 14.62
N GLY A 353 12.12 1.58 13.56
CA GLY A 353 12.10 3.05 13.56
C GLY A 353 10.73 3.70 13.82
N ARG A 354 9.72 2.98 14.32
CA ARG A 354 8.39 3.58 14.54
C ARG A 354 8.47 4.73 15.57
N PRO A 355 7.80 5.87 15.35
CA PRO A 355 7.83 6.99 16.30
C PRO A 355 7.16 6.63 17.63
N ALA A 356 7.73 7.09 18.75
CA ALA A 356 7.14 6.90 20.08
C ALA A 356 5.72 7.50 20.21
N ALA A 357 5.39 8.50 19.38
CA ALA A 357 4.04 9.07 19.32
C ALA A 357 2.96 8.03 18.93
N VAL A 358 3.32 6.97 18.20
CA VAL A 358 2.40 5.87 17.87
C VAL A 358 2.00 5.11 19.14
N ASP A 359 2.98 4.76 19.98
CA ASP A 359 2.75 4.05 21.24
C ASP A 359 1.95 4.93 22.22
N THR A 360 2.29 6.22 22.30
CA THR A 360 1.52 7.18 23.12
C THR A 360 0.07 7.32 22.64
N LEU A 361 -0.16 7.38 21.32
CA LEU A 361 -1.51 7.46 20.75
C LEU A 361 -2.29 6.17 21.04
N LYS A 362 -1.68 4.99 20.85
CA LYS A 362 -2.28 3.69 21.20
C LYS A 362 -2.74 3.66 22.65
N GLN A 363 -1.85 4.03 23.57
CA GLN A 363 -2.15 4.03 25.00
C GLN A 363 -3.27 5.02 25.34
N ARG A 364 -3.25 6.23 24.76
CA ARG A 364 -4.33 7.22 24.91
C ARG A 364 -5.67 6.68 24.43
N LEU A 365 -5.72 6.01 23.26
CA LEU A 365 -6.95 5.45 22.72
C LEU A 365 -7.57 4.45 23.69
N ILE A 366 -6.74 3.58 24.28
CA ILE A 366 -7.14 2.60 25.30
C ILE A 366 -7.69 3.32 26.54
N GLU A 367 -6.92 4.24 27.13
CA GLU A 367 -7.31 4.94 28.35
C GLU A 367 -8.60 5.75 28.19
N ARG A 368 -8.79 6.38 27.03
CA ARG A 368 -9.98 7.17 26.73
C ARG A 368 -11.19 6.27 26.44
N ALA A 369 -11.00 5.12 25.81
CA ALA A 369 -12.06 4.13 25.65
C ALA A 369 -12.51 3.54 26.99
N ASP A 370 -11.56 3.22 27.88
CA ASP A 370 -11.84 2.76 29.25
C ASP A 370 -12.58 3.83 30.08
N ALA A 371 -12.20 5.11 29.96
CA ALA A 371 -12.91 6.19 30.64
C ALA A 371 -14.34 6.37 30.10
N LEU A 372 -14.51 6.27 28.79
CA LEU A 372 -15.80 6.39 28.13
C LEU A 372 -16.75 5.25 28.51
N SER A 373 -16.24 4.03 28.68
CA SER A 373 -17.03 2.87 29.10
C SER A 373 -17.60 3.06 30.50
N ARG A 374 -16.79 3.56 31.45
CA ARG A 374 -17.22 3.89 32.81
C ARG A 374 -18.33 4.94 32.81
N VAL A 375 -18.11 6.06 32.12
CA VAL A 375 -19.11 7.15 32.01
C VAL A 375 -20.42 6.63 31.41
N THR A 376 -20.36 5.80 30.37
CA THR A 376 -21.55 5.22 29.75
C THR A 376 -22.29 4.29 30.71
N GLY A 377 -21.54 3.42 31.42
CA GLY A 377 -22.09 2.49 32.40
C GLY A 377 -22.74 3.20 33.58
N GLU A 378 -22.07 4.20 34.16
CA GLU A 378 -22.62 5.04 35.23
C GLU A 378 -23.89 5.75 34.78
N ARG A 379 -23.86 6.36 33.58
CA ARG A 379 -25.02 7.07 33.04
C ARG A 379 -26.21 6.16 32.77
N LEU A 380 -25.95 4.93 32.30
CA LEU A 380 -26.99 3.93 32.10
C LEU A 380 -27.68 3.57 33.42
N VAL A 381 -26.90 3.38 34.49
CA VAL A 381 -27.42 3.12 35.84
C VAL A 381 -28.24 4.31 36.36
N ASP A 382 -27.73 5.54 36.22
CA ASP A 382 -28.44 6.74 36.65
C ASP A 382 -29.81 6.89 35.97
N VAL A 383 -29.89 6.64 34.66
CA VAL A 383 -31.14 6.74 33.90
C VAL A 383 -32.15 5.68 34.32
N LEU A 384 -31.70 4.47 34.66
CA LEU A 384 -32.57 3.40 35.16
C LEU A 384 -33.10 3.68 36.57
N LEU A 385 -32.31 4.34 37.41
CA LEU A 385 -32.69 4.69 38.79
C LEU A 385 -33.51 5.98 38.89
N ALA A 386 -33.52 6.81 37.84
CA ALA A 386 -34.27 8.06 37.80
C ALA A 386 -35.79 7.84 37.96
N ARG A 387 -36.47 8.82 38.59
CA ARG A 387 -37.93 8.82 38.75
C ARG A 387 -38.54 10.14 38.26
N PRO A 388 -39.37 10.14 37.21
CA PRO A 388 -39.73 8.98 36.37
C PRO A 388 -38.56 8.51 35.50
N ALA A 389 -38.48 7.20 35.24
CA ALA A 389 -37.46 6.62 34.37
C ALA A 389 -37.74 6.96 32.90
N ASP A 390 -36.67 7.17 32.11
CA ASP A 390 -36.74 7.35 30.66
C ASP A 390 -36.29 6.05 29.95
N PRO A 391 -37.23 5.16 29.58
CA PRO A 391 -36.89 3.88 28.98
C PRO A 391 -36.32 4.02 27.56
N ALA A 392 -36.62 5.11 26.84
CA ALA A 392 -36.10 5.32 25.49
C ALA A 392 -34.61 5.68 25.54
N LEU A 393 -34.24 6.58 26.46
CA LEU A 393 -32.85 6.91 26.71
C LEU A 393 -32.06 5.70 27.23
N ALA A 394 -32.64 4.93 28.16
CA ALA A 394 -32.00 3.72 28.69
C ALA A 394 -31.70 2.69 27.58
N ARG A 395 -32.65 2.39 26.69
CA ARG A 395 -32.43 1.48 25.55
C ARG A 395 -31.34 1.99 24.60
N ARG A 396 -31.31 3.30 24.32
CA ARG A 396 -30.28 3.91 23.47
C ARG A 396 -28.89 3.79 24.09
N LEU A 397 -28.76 4.09 25.39
CA LEU A 397 -27.50 3.95 26.12
C LEU A 397 -27.06 2.49 26.21
N LEU A 398 -28.00 1.55 26.34
CA LEU A 398 -27.73 0.11 26.32
C LEU A 398 -27.13 -0.32 24.97
N ALA A 399 -27.76 0.07 23.86
CA ALA A 399 -27.24 -0.23 22.51
C ALA A 399 -25.84 0.37 22.28
N ARG A 400 -25.62 1.62 22.72
CA ARG A 400 -24.30 2.28 22.67
C ARG A 400 -23.26 1.58 23.55
N GLY A 401 -23.67 1.13 24.73
CA GLY A 401 -22.84 0.34 25.64
C GLY A 401 -22.36 -0.95 24.97
N ARG A 402 -23.25 -1.68 24.25
CA ARG A 402 -22.86 -2.88 23.49
C ARG A 402 -21.79 -2.56 22.43
N LEU A 403 -21.94 -1.46 21.71
CA LEU A 403 -20.95 -1.04 20.71
C LEU A 403 -19.60 -0.65 21.34
N LEU A 404 -19.62 -0.02 22.52
CA LEU A 404 -18.41 0.30 23.28
C LEU A 404 -17.73 -0.96 23.83
N ALA A 405 -18.50 -1.94 24.30
CA ALA A 405 -17.96 -3.23 24.72
C ALA A 405 -17.22 -3.93 23.57
N GLN A 406 -17.78 -3.90 22.35
CA GLN A 406 -17.10 -4.43 21.17
C GLN A 406 -15.78 -3.68 20.88
N LEU A 407 -15.77 -2.35 21.00
CA LEU A 407 -14.54 -1.57 20.82
C LEU A 407 -13.46 -1.97 21.84
N LEU A 408 -13.83 -2.11 23.11
CA LEU A 408 -12.91 -2.51 24.19
C LEU A 408 -12.37 -3.93 23.98
N TYR A 409 -13.23 -4.84 23.52
CA TYR A 409 -12.81 -6.19 23.15
C TYR A 409 -11.79 -6.16 22.01
N ASP A 410 -12.06 -5.39 20.94
CA ASP A 410 -11.13 -5.21 19.82
C ASP A 410 -9.81 -4.52 20.25
N MET A 411 -9.78 -3.87 21.42
CA MET A 411 -8.60 -3.26 22.05
C MET A 411 -7.93 -4.16 23.11
N ASN A 412 -8.39 -5.41 23.28
CA ASN A 412 -7.92 -6.35 24.31
C ASN A 412 -8.03 -5.81 25.75
N ARG A 413 -9.19 -5.24 26.10
CA ARG A 413 -9.48 -4.68 27.44
C ARG A 413 -10.49 -5.53 28.22
N ASP A 414 -10.14 -6.80 28.44
CA ASP A 414 -11.03 -7.82 29.01
C ASP A 414 -11.72 -7.38 30.31
N GLU A 415 -10.97 -6.84 31.29
CA GLU A 415 -11.54 -6.35 32.56
C GLU A 415 -12.59 -5.24 32.36
N ALA A 416 -12.32 -4.30 31.45
CA ALA A 416 -13.25 -3.20 31.16
C ALA A 416 -14.48 -3.67 30.37
N VAL A 417 -14.32 -4.70 29.52
CA VAL A 417 -15.42 -5.38 28.84
C VAL A 417 -16.33 -6.05 29.85
N GLU A 418 -15.78 -6.82 30.80
CA GLU A 418 -16.55 -7.51 31.84
C GLU A 418 -17.35 -6.54 32.72
N GLU A 419 -16.72 -5.44 33.17
CA GLU A 419 -17.39 -4.43 33.99
C GLU A 419 -18.57 -3.78 33.25
N LEU A 420 -18.38 -3.42 31.98
CA LEU A 420 -19.44 -2.82 31.17
C LEU A 420 -20.52 -3.84 30.82
N ALA A 421 -20.15 -5.08 30.49
CA ALA A 421 -21.08 -6.16 30.15
C ALA A 421 -22.03 -6.45 31.32
N LEU A 422 -21.53 -6.50 32.55
CA LEU A 422 -22.36 -6.68 33.75
C LEU A 422 -23.44 -5.58 33.85
N ARG A 423 -23.07 -4.32 33.65
CA ARG A 423 -24.00 -3.18 33.68
C ARG A 423 -25.03 -3.27 32.54
N ILE A 424 -24.63 -3.72 31.35
CA ILE A 424 -25.53 -3.93 30.21
C ILE A 424 -26.54 -5.04 30.49
N VAL A 425 -26.11 -6.16 31.08
CA VAL A 425 -27.01 -7.29 31.41
C VAL A 425 -28.06 -6.86 32.43
N VAL A 426 -27.64 -6.23 33.53
CA VAL A 426 -28.56 -5.72 34.57
C VAL A 426 -29.54 -4.70 33.98
N ALA A 427 -29.08 -3.82 33.09
CA ALA A 427 -29.93 -2.85 32.41
C ALA A 427 -30.95 -3.51 31.46
N ALA A 428 -30.54 -4.54 30.72
CA ALA A 428 -31.43 -5.28 29.81
C ALA A 428 -32.57 -5.97 30.58
N GLU A 429 -32.24 -6.58 31.71
CA GLU A 429 -33.23 -7.23 32.60
C GLU A 429 -34.21 -6.20 33.18
N ALA A 430 -33.72 -5.05 33.65
CA ALA A 430 -34.57 -3.98 34.18
C ALA A 430 -35.53 -3.38 33.13
N LEU A 431 -35.16 -3.42 31.85
CA LEU A 431 -35.97 -2.94 30.73
C LEU A 431 -36.88 -4.02 30.11
N GLY A 432 -36.74 -5.28 30.52
CA GLY A 432 -37.50 -6.41 30.01
C GLY A 432 -37.12 -6.83 28.58
N GLU A 433 -35.87 -6.59 28.14
CA GLU A 433 -35.39 -7.11 26.84
C GLU A 433 -35.10 -8.62 26.92
N PRO A 434 -35.55 -9.45 25.95
CA PRO A 434 -35.21 -10.87 25.93
C PRO A 434 -33.71 -11.06 25.70
N GLN A 435 -33.09 -11.96 26.47
CA GLN A 435 -31.68 -12.36 26.31
C GLN A 435 -31.52 -13.01 24.93
N GLY A 436 -30.78 -12.36 24.03
CA GLY A 436 -30.49 -12.81 22.67
C GLY A 436 -29.01 -13.03 22.46
#